data_AF-A0A371NQK7-F1
#
_entry.id   AF-A0A371NQK7-F1
#
_cell.length_a   1.000
_cell.length_b   1.000
_cell.length_c   1.000
_cell.angle_alpha   90.00
_cell.angle_beta   90.00
_cell.angle_gamma   90.00
#
_symmetry.space_group_name_H-M   'P 1'
#
loop_
_entity.id
_entity.type
_entity.pdbx_description
1 polymer ?
#
loop_
_entity_poly.entity_id
_entity_poly.type
_entity_poly.pdbx_seq_one_letter_code
_entity_poly.pdbx_strand_id
1 'polypeptide(L)'
;MMTRPYLDKSSPEAWKALNALSDTVAGVAADAGLVMTEVEFIKLRASQLNACAFCLDVHSRESRNAGIPQQKIDLLPAWRESALYTEREKAALAVAEAATRMPLSESDAADLAASRAVLGDAAFAAAEWVAVTINVFNRISILSEHPVRPRDAEGKVI
;
A
#
# COMPACT_ATOMS: atom_id res chain seq x y z
N MET A 1 -29.06 13.12 -4.01
CA MET A 1 -28.40 12.15 -3.10
C MET A 1 -27.65 12.94 -2.05
N MET A 2 -27.76 12.57 -0.77
CA MET A 2 -26.89 13.14 0.26
C MET A 2 -25.49 12.57 0.08
N THR A 3 -24.48 13.44 0.02
CA THR A 3 -23.06 13.06 0.00
C THR A 3 -22.71 12.32 1.29
N ARG A 4 -21.93 11.24 1.19
CA ARG A 4 -21.46 10.50 2.37
C ARG A 4 -20.59 11.42 3.24
N PRO A 5 -20.65 11.30 4.58
CA PRO A 5 -19.74 12.05 5.44
C PRO A 5 -18.31 11.55 5.22
N TYR A 6 -17.36 12.49 5.17
CA TYR A 6 -15.94 12.15 5.16
C TYR A 6 -15.50 11.70 6.55
N LEU A 7 -15.08 10.44 6.68
CA LEU A 7 -14.77 9.84 7.99
C LEU A 7 -13.60 10.56 8.68
N ASP A 8 -12.64 11.09 7.93
CA ASP A 8 -11.52 11.89 8.45
C ASP A 8 -11.97 13.27 8.98
N LYS A 9 -13.12 13.77 8.53
CA LYS A 9 -13.71 15.04 8.98
C LYS A 9 -14.77 14.86 10.05
N SER A 10 -15.56 13.79 9.99
CA SER A 10 -16.62 13.53 10.95
C SER A 10 -16.08 13.12 12.32
N SER A 11 -14.87 12.55 12.37
CA SER A 11 -14.23 12.12 13.62
C SER A 11 -12.73 12.47 13.63
N PRO A 12 -12.37 13.75 13.90
CA PRO A 12 -10.98 14.20 13.89
C PRO A 12 -10.07 13.44 14.85
N GLU A 13 -10.60 12.97 15.99
CA GLU A 13 -9.84 12.19 16.97
C GLU A 13 -9.46 10.80 16.42
N ALA A 14 -10.41 10.11 15.78
CA ALA A 14 -10.14 8.83 15.12
C ALA A 14 -9.14 9.00 13.97
N TRP A 15 -9.26 10.08 13.19
CA TRP A 15 -8.30 10.41 12.13
C TRP A 15 -6.90 10.70 12.69
N LYS A 16 -6.80 11.46 13.78
CA LYS A 16 -5.52 11.74 14.46
C LYS A 16 -4.87 10.44 14.95
N ALA A 17 -5.63 9.53 15.55
CA ALA A 17 -5.12 8.24 16.01
C ALA A 17 -4.61 7.38 14.83
N LEU A 18 -5.34 7.37 13.71
CA LEU A 18 -4.90 6.64 12.52
C LEU A 18 -3.62 7.23 11.91
N ASN A 19 -3.48 8.56 11.86
CA ASN A 19 -2.23 9.17 11.40
C ASN A 19 -1.06 8.84 12.32
N ALA A 20 -1.27 8.86 13.65
CA ALA A 20 -0.24 8.46 14.61
C ALA A 20 0.18 6.98 14.44
N LEU A 21 -0.78 6.09 14.13
CA LEU A 21 -0.47 4.71 13.74
C LEU A 21 0.39 4.69 12.47
N SER A 22 0.02 5.44 11.42
CA SER A 22 0.80 5.51 10.18
C SER A 22 2.23 6.00 10.41
N ASP A 23 2.41 7.03 11.23
CA ASP A 23 3.74 7.57 11.58
C ASP A 23 4.57 6.54 12.35
N THR A 24 3.95 5.83 13.29
CA THR A 24 4.59 4.75 14.05
C THR A 24 5.03 3.61 13.13
N VAL A 25 4.16 3.19 12.21
CA VAL A 25 4.45 2.12 11.24
C VAL A 25 5.56 2.53 10.28
N ALA A 26 5.64 3.80 9.89
CA ALA A 26 6.74 4.31 9.08
C ALA A 26 8.10 4.19 9.80
N GLY A 27 8.15 4.54 11.10
CA GLY A 27 9.33 4.35 11.94
C GLY A 27 9.71 2.87 12.07
N VAL A 28 8.74 2.00 12.38
CA VAL A 28 8.94 0.54 12.48
C VAL A 28 9.48 -0.05 11.17
N ALA A 29 8.95 0.38 10.02
CA ALA A 29 9.42 -0.06 8.71
C ALA A 29 10.88 0.34 8.46
N ALA A 30 11.23 1.60 8.76
CA ALA A 30 12.59 2.09 8.62
C ALA A 30 13.57 1.35 9.53
N ASP A 31 13.22 1.18 10.82
CA ASP A 31 14.04 0.49 11.82
C ASP A 31 14.22 -1.01 11.48
N ALA A 32 13.22 -1.62 10.85
CA ALA A 32 13.27 -2.99 10.38
C ALA A 32 14.03 -3.17 9.04
N GLY A 33 14.47 -2.08 8.41
CA GLY A 33 15.22 -2.11 7.15
C GLY A 33 14.35 -2.33 5.90
N LEU A 34 13.06 -2.00 5.94
CA LEU A 34 12.26 -1.88 4.73
C LEU A 34 12.63 -0.58 4.01
N VAL A 35 12.99 -0.68 2.74
CA VAL A 35 13.27 0.51 1.94
C VAL A 35 11.99 1.15 1.42
N MET A 36 12.03 2.44 1.12
CA MET A 36 10.84 3.21 0.70
C MET A 36 10.14 2.63 -0.53
N THR A 37 10.88 2.03 -1.47
CA THR A 37 10.29 1.38 -2.64
C THR A 37 9.46 0.15 -2.26
N GLU A 38 9.89 -0.65 -1.28
CA GLU A 38 9.14 -1.81 -0.77
C GLU A 38 7.85 -1.34 -0.07
N VAL A 39 7.95 -0.30 0.75
CA VAL A 39 6.79 0.32 1.41
C VAL A 39 5.76 0.81 0.39
N GLU A 40 6.18 1.54 -0.65
CA GLU A 40 5.25 2.04 -1.66
C GLU A 40 4.70 0.93 -2.58
N PHE A 41 5.46 -0.13 -2.86
CA PHE A 41 4.92 -1.31 -3.54
C PHE A 41 3.76 -1.95 -2.77
N ILE A 42 3.89 -2.09 -1.44
CA ILE A 42 2.82 -2.62 -0.59
C ILE A 42 1.59 -1.72 -0.68
N LYS A 43 1.77 -0.41 -0.48
CA LYS A 43 0.65 0.54 -0.46
C LYS A 43 -0.05 0.64 -1.81
N LEU A 44 0.72 0.67 -2.89
CA LEU A 44 0.20 0.75 -4.25
C LEU A 44 -0.55 -0.54 -4.61
N ARG A 45 0.02 -1.72 -4.34
CA ARG A 45 -0.62 -3.01 -4.66
C ARG A 45 -1.89 -3.24 -3.87
N ALA A 46 -1.90 -2.98 -2.56
CA ALA A 46 -3.10 -3.08 -1.75
C ALA A 46 -4.21 -2.13 -2.24
N SER A 47 -3.84 -0.90 -2.59
CA SER A 47 -4.77 0.09 -3.13
C SER A 47 -5.34 -0.30 -4.50
N GLN A 48 -4.54 -0.96 -5.36
CA GLN A 48 -5.01 -1.53 -6.63
C GLN A 48 -6.06 -2.61 -6.39
N LEU A 49 -5.79 -3.53 -5.46
CA LEU A 49 -6.68 -4.65 -5.14
C LEU A 49 -8.00 -4.19 -4.52
N ASN A 50 -7.95 -3.19 -3.63
CA ASN A 50 -9.14 -2.60 -3.03
C ASN A 50 -9.89 -1.62 -3.95
N ALA A 51 -9.34 -1.28 -5.13
CA ALA A 51 -9.85 -0.26 -6.03
C ALA A 51 -10.03 1.14 -5.37
N CYS A 52 -9.13 1.53 -4.46
CA CYS A 52 -9.17 2.88 -3.86
C CYS A 52 -8.57 3.93 -4.82
N ALA A 53 -9.40 4.59 -5.63
CA ALA A 53 -8.95 5.60 -6.61
C ALA A 53 -8.11 6.73 -5.99
N PHE A 54 -8.54 7.27 -4.83
CA PHE A 54 -7.80 8.31 -4.11
C PHE A 54 -6.41 7.83 -3.67
N CYS A 55 -6.34 6.63 -3.08
CA CYS A 55 -5.09 6.04 -2.60
C CYS A 55 -4.15 5.68 -3.76
N LEU A 56 -4.70 5.30 -4.92
CA LEU A 56 -3.93 5.08 -6.15
C LEU A 56 -3.30 6.37 -6.68
N ASP A 57 -4.01 7.51 -6.67
CA ASP A 57 -3.40 8.81 -7.04
C ASP A 57 -2.25 9.17 -6.10
N VAL A 58 -2.42 8.96 -4.80
CA VAL A 58 -1.36 9.21 -3.81
C VAL A 58 -0.17 8.29 -4.06
N HIS A 59 -0.37 6.97 -3.97
CA HIS A 59 0.75 6.01 -3.95
C HIS A 59 1.40 5.79 -5.31
N SER A 60 0.74 6.10 -6.43
CA SER A 60 1.43 6.13 -7.72
C SER A 60 2.43 7.29 -7.80
N ARG A 61 2.11 8.45 -7.23
CA ARG A 61 3.02 9.61 -7.15
C ARG A 61 4.14 9.35 -6.15
N GLU A 62 3.81 8.85 -4.97
CA GLU A 62 4.83 8.51 -3.96
C GLU A 62 5.77 7.39 -4.44
N SER A 63 5.26 6.40 -5.18
CA SER A 63 6.11 5.39 -5.84
C SER A 63 7.12 6.01 -6.80
N ARG A 64 6.70 6.96 -7.63
CA ARG A 64 7.62 7.70 -8.53
C ARG A 64 8.63 8.52 -7.74
N ASN A 65 8.19 9.22 -6.69
CA ASN A 65 9.07 10.00 -5.81
C ASN A 65 10.11 9.12 -5.09
N ALA A 66 9.74 7.90 -4.71
CA ALA A 66 10.63 6.90 -4.12
C ALA A 66 11.61 6.29 -5.14
N GLY A 67 11.52 6.65 -6.42
CA GLY A 67 12.42 6.17 -7.47
C GLY A 67 12.00 4.84 -8.11
N ILE A 68 10.76 4.37 -7.90
CA ILE A 68 10.26 3.19 -8.61
C ILE A 68 10.12 3.54 -10.10
N PRO A 69 10.74 2.78 -11.03
CA PRO A 69 10.60 3.02 -12.46
C PRO A 69 9.14 2.91 -12.92
N GLN A 70 8.72 3.81 -13.81
CA GLN A 70 7.34 3.81 -14.33
C GLN A 70 6.93 2.45 -14.90
N GLN A 71 7.83 1.75 -15.59
CA GLN A 71 7.58 0.40 -16.11
C GLN A 71 7.16 -0.61 -15.02
N LYS A 72 7.75 -0.55 -13.82
CA LYS A 72 7.35 -1.43 -12.70
C LYS A 72 5.99 -1.04 -12.12
N ILE A 73 5.63 0.24 -12.17
CA ILE A 73 4.30 0.71 -11.75
C ILE A 73 3.23 0.20 -12.73
N ASP A 74 3.50 0.33 -14.02
CA ASP A 74 2.57 -0.08 -15.09
C ASP A 74 2.34 -1.60 -15.11
N LEU A 75 3.40 -2.38 -14.87
CA LEU A 75 3.35 -3.85 -14.85
C LEU A 75 2.97 -4.44 -13.48
N LEU A 76 2.76 -3.59 -12.47
CA LEU A 76 2.46 -4.04 -11.11
C LEU A 76 1.28 -5.02 -11.03
N PRO A 77 0.18 -4.86 -11.79
CA PRO A 77 -0.91 -5.84 -11.77
C PRO A 77 -0.50 -7.26 -12.15
N ALA A 78 0.57 -7.41 -12.94
CA ALA A 78 1.09 -8.66 -13.48
C ALA A 78 2.48 -9.01 -12.92
N TRP A 79 2.84 -8.50 -11.72
CA TRP A 79 4.19 -8.64 -11.17
C TRP A 79 4.69 -10.09 -11.04
N ARG A 80 3.78 -11.05 -10.78
CA ARG A 80 4.10 -12.47 -10.66
C ARG A 80 4.64 -13.08 -11.96
N GLU A 81 4.24 -12.53 -13.11
CA GLU A 81 4.64 -12.96 -14.44
C GLU A 81 5.87 -12.22 -14.97
N SER A 82 6.56 -11.43 -14.12
CA SER A 82 7.63 -10.53 -14.53
C SER A 82 8.93 -10.79 -13.78
N ALA A 83 10.03 -10.83 -14.53
CA ALA A 83 11.39 -10.91 -13.99
C ALA A 83 11.95 -9.54 -13.54
N LEU A 84 11.19 -8.44 -13.70
CA LEU A 84 11.66 -7.10 -13.35
C LEU A 84 11.75 -6.86 -11.83
N TYR A 85 10.99 -7.63 -11.05
CA TYR A 85 10.93 -7.47 -9.60
C TYR A 85 11.99 -8.34 -8.93
N THR A 86 12.71 -7.75 -7.98
CA THR A 86 13.66 -8.49 -7.14
C THR A 86 12.91 -9.41 -6.18
N GLU A 87 13.60 -10.39 -5.60
CA GLU A 87 12.98 -11.32 -4.65
C GLU A 87 12.42 -10.60 -3.41
N ARG A 88 13.09 -9.54 -2.92
CA ARG A 88 12.56 -8.72 -1.82
C ARG A 88 11.31 -7.91 -2.22
N GLU A 89 11.29 -7.34 -3.43
CA GLU A 89 10.10 -6.65 -3.94
C GLU A 89 8.92 -7.61 -4.10
N LYS A 90 9.16 -8.82 -4.64
CA LYS A 90 8.16 -9.89 -4.73
C LYS A 90 7.63 -10.30 -3.35
N ALA A 91 8.52 -10.42 -2.36
CA ALA A 91 8.14 -10.74 -0.99
C ALA A 91 7.21 -9.67 -0.38
N ALA A 92 7.55 -8.39 -0.55
CA ALA A 92 6.70 -7.26 -0.12
C ALA A 92 5.34 -7.26 -0.83
N LEU A 93 5.32 -7.53 -2.14
CA LEU A 93 4.09 -7.61 -2.93
C LEU A 93 3.20 -8.78 -2.49
N ALA A 94 3.78 -9.95 -2.22
CA ALA A 94 3.04 -11.10 -1.70
C ALA A 94 2.40 -10.81 -0.33
N VAL A 95 3.11 -10.13 0.58
CA VAL A 95 2.54 -9.64 1.85
C VAL A 95 1.35 -8.70 1.60
N ALA A 96 1.48 -7.79 0.63
CA ALA A 96 0.40 -6.86 0.28
C ALA A 96 -0.85 -7.58 -0.25
N GLU A 97 -0.68 -8.60 -1.10
CA GLU A 97 -1.80 -9.39 -1.64
C GLU A 97 -2.51 -10.19 -0.54
N ALA A 98 -1.75 -10.92 0.27
CA ALA A 98 -2.28 -11.77 1.34
C ALA A 98 -2.99 -10.94 2.43
N ALA A 99 -2.41 -9.80 2.84
CA ALA A 99 -3.05 -8.92 3.83
C ALA A 99 -4.32 -8.24 3.31
N THR A 100 -4.51 -8.18 1.99
CA THR A 100 -5.65 -7.50 1.37
C THR A 100 -6.78 -8.46 1.00
N ARG A 101 -6.47 -9.67 0.51
CA ARG A 101 -7.46 -10.67 0.08
C ARG A 101 -7.71 -11.70 1.18
N MET A 102 -8.92 -11.68 1.72
CA MET A 102 -9.36 -12.61 2.77
C MET A 102 -10.56 -13.43 2.28
N PRO A 103 -10.71 -14.70 2.71
CA PRO A 103 -9.80 -15.45 3.59
C PRO A 103 -8.48 -15.84 2.90
N LEU A 104 -7.44 -16.14 3.70
CA LEU A 104 -6.16 -16.65 3.19
C LEU A 104 -6.33 -18.07 2.63
N SER A 105 -5.77 -18.29 1.44
CA SER A 105 -5.61 -19.61 0.84
C SER A 105 -4.34 -20.30 1.33
N GLU A 106 -4.19 -21.61 1.02
CA GLU A 106 -2.93 -22.33 1.26
C GLU A 106 -1.77 -21.70 0.47
N SER A 107 -2.02 -21.20 -0.74
CA SER A 107 -1.01 -20.47 -1.52
C SER A 107 -0.61 -19.15 -0.86
N ASP A 108 -1.53 -18.41 -0.26
CA ASP A 108 -1.20 -17.18 0.47
C ASP A 108 -0.34 -17.48 1.70
N ALA A 109 -0.65 -18.58 2.41
CA ALA A 109 0.15 -19.01 3.56
C ALA A 109 1.58 -19.42 3.15
N ALA A 110 1.73 -20.12 2.03
CA ALA A 110 3.04 -20.47 1.48
C ALA A 110 3.82 -19.21 1.03
N ASP A 111 3.16 -18.28 0.37
CA ASP A 111 3.73 -16.99 -0.04
C ASP A 111 4.22 -16.19 1.17
N LEU A 112 3.42 -16.09 2.24
CA LEU A 112 3.84 -15.40 3.48
C LEU A 112 5.06 -16.07 4.13
N ALA A 113 5.10 -17.40 4.16
CA ALA A 113 6.26 -18.13 4.68
C ALA A 113 7.53 -17.86 3.85
N ALA A 114 7.42 -17.84 2.52
CA ALA A 114 8.52 -17.49 1.62
C ALA A 114 8.95 -16.03 1.79
N SER A 115 8.00 -15.09 1.89
CA SER A 115 8.27 -13.68 2.15
C SER A 115 9.01 -13.46 3.46
N ARG A 116 8.61 -14.16 4.52
CA ARG A 116 9.31 -14.12 5.82
C ARG A 116 10.75 -14.59 5.71
N ALA A 117 11.01 -15.67 4.96
CA ALA A 117 12.37 -16.17 4.75
C ALA A 117 13.26 -15.17 3.99
N VAL A 118 12.70 -14.40 3.04
CA VAL A 118 13.42 -13.39 2.25
C VAL A 118 13.64 -12.08 3.02
N LEU A 119 12.61 -11.60 3.74
CA LEU A 119 12.64 -10.32 4.43
C LEU A 119 13.32 -10.41 5.81
N GLY A 120 13.24 -11.58 6.46
CA GLY A 120 13.52 -11.74 7.88
C GLY A 120 12.37 -11.26 8.76
N ASP A 121 12.37 -11.68 10.02
CA ASP A 121 11.22 -11.52 10.93
C ASP A 121 10.79 -10.06 11.15
N ALA A 122 11.76 -9.16 11.37
CA ALA A 122 11.47 -7.76 11.65
C ALA A 122 10.85 -7.05 10.43
N ALA A 123 11.48 -7.18 9.25
CA ALA A 123 11.00 -6.54 8.03
C ALA A 123 9.68 -7.15 7.53
N PHE A 124 9.50 -8.47 7.71
CA PHE A 124 8.24 -9.14 7.39
C PHE A 124 7.08 -8.60 8.24
N ALA A 125 7.25 -8.55 9.57
CA ALA A 125 6.21 -8.01 10.46
C ALA A 125 5.93 -6.53 10.16
N ALA A 126 6.97 -5.73 9.86
CA ALA A 126 6.79 -4.34 9.45
C ALA A 126 6.02 -4.22 8.12
N ALA A 127 6.26 -5.11 7.16
CA ALA A 127 5.54 -5.13 5.88
C ALA A 127 4.05 -5.45 6.09
N GLU A 128 3.73 -6.38 7.00
CA GLU A 128 2.34 -6.66 7.39
C GLU A 128 1.69 -5.43 8.03
N TRP A 129 2.38 -4.72 8.92
CA TRP A 129 1.89 -3.46 9.51
C TRP A 129 1.63 -2.37 8.47
N VAL A 130 2.51 -2.24 7.46
CA VAL A 130 2.29 -1.32 6.33
C VAL A 130 1.03 -1.74 5.56
N ALA A 131 0.88 -3.03 5.25
CA ALA A 131 -0.24 -3.58 4.49
C ALA A 131 -1.58 -3.44 5.22
N VAL A 132 -1.62 -3.67 6.53
CA VAL A 132 -2.79 -3.45 7.39
C VAL A 132 -3.16 -1.97 7.39
N THR A 133 -2.18 -1.09 7.61
CA THR A 133 -2.40 0.36 7.67
C THR A 133 -3.00 0.90 6.38
N ILE A 134 -2.43 0.56 5.20
CA ILE A 134 -2.99 1.02 3.92
C ILE A 134 -4.40 0.46 3.67
N ASN A 135 -4.68 -0.76 4.11
CA ASN A 135 -6.02 -1.36 4.01
C ASN A 135 -7.06 -0.55 4.81
N VAL A 136 -6.68 0.05 5.95
CA VAL A 136 -7.56 0.96 6.71
C VAL A 136 -7.80 2.26 5.94
N PHE A 137 -6.75 2.90 5.41
CA PHE A 137 -6.89 4.12 4.61
C PHE A 137 -7.71 3.92 3.33
N ASN A 138 -7.56 2.77 2.67
CA ASN A 138 -8.38 2.39 1.51
C ASN A 138 -9.87 2.36 1.88
N ARG A 139 -10.23 1.68 2.97
CA ARG A 139 -11.63 1.59 3.44
C ARG A 139 -12.20 2.96 3.78
N ILE A 140 -11.44 3.79 4.49
CA ILE A 140 -11.85 5.16 4.83
C ILE A 140 -12.13 5.96 3.56
N SER A 141 -11.22 5.90 2.59
CA SER A 141 -11.34 6.71 1.38
C SER A 141 -12.47 6.27 0.46
N ILE A 142 -12.68 4.96 0.33
CA ILE A 142 -13.78 4.40 -0.46
C ILE A 142 -15.13 4.74 0.19
N LEU A 143 -15.27 4.55 1.50
CA LEU A 143 -16.53 4.84 2.21
C LEU A 143 -16.84 6.34 2.24
N SER A 144 -15.81 7.18 2.23
CA SER A 144 -15.94 8.65 2.18
C SER A 144 -16.08 9.21 0.76
N GLU A 145 -15.97 8.40 -0.29
CA GLU A 145 -15.98 8.85 -1.69
C GLU A 145 -14.98 9.99 -1.97
N HIS A 146 -13.75 9.89 -1.41
CA HIS A 146 -12.74 10.94 -1.61
C HIS A 146 -12.45 11.17 -3.10
N PRO A 147 -12.53 12.43 -3.58
CA PRO A 147 -12.36 12.72 -4.99
C PRO A 147 -10.88 12.71 -5.38
N VAL A 148 -10.60 12.25 -6.61
CA VAL A 148 -9.29 12.40 -7.24
C VAL A 148 -9.26 13.72 -7.99
N ARG A 149 -8.23 14.54 -7.76
CA ARG A 149 -8.04 15.79 -8.50
C ARG A 149 -7.38 15.48 -9.84
N PRO A 150 -7.88 16.00 -10.97
CA PRO A 150 -7.23 15.80 -12.26
C PRO A 150 -5.84 16.45 -12.26
N ARG A 151 -4.92 15.87 -13.02
CA ARG A 151 -3.54 16.35 -13.19
C ARG A 151 -3.12 16.29 -14.65
N ASP A 152 -2.20 17.17 -15.04
CA ASP A 152 -1.52 17.10 -16.33
C ASP A 152 -0.45 15.99 -16.37
N ALA A 153 0.23 15.85 -17.51
CA ALA A 153 1.27 14.84 -17.72
C ALA A 153 2.49 15.04 -16.80
N GLU A 154 2.69 16.27 -16.32
CA GLU A 154 3.74 16.67 -15.39
C GLU A 154 3.33 16.48 -13.91
N GLY A 155 2.10 16.06 -13.64
CA GLY A 155 1.57 15.77 -12.31
C GLY A 155 1.02 16.99 -11.55
N LYS A 156 0.92 18.15 -12.20
CA LYS A 156 0.34 19.37 -11.62
C LYS A 156 -1.19 19.29 -11.68
N VAL A 157 -1.85 19.76 -10.61
CA VAL A 157 -3.32 19.79 -10.52
C VAL A 157 -3.88 20.80 -11.53
N ILE A 158 -4.93 20.38 -12.24
CA ILE A 158 -5.68 21.20 -13.21
C ILE A 158 -7.12 21.47 -12.77
#